data_AF-A0A8H2JLD1-F1
#
_entry.id   AF-A0A8H2JLD1-F1
#
_cell.length_a   1.000
_cell.length_b   1.000
_cell.length_c   1.000
_cell.angle_alpha   90.00
_cell.angle_beta   90.00
_cell.angle_gamma   90.00
#
_symmetry.space_group_name_H-M   'P 1'
#
loop_
_entity.id
_entity.type
_entity.pdbx_description
1 polymer ?
#
loop_
_entity_poly.entity_id
_entity_poly.type
_entity_poly.pdbx_seq_one_letter_code
_entity_poly.pdbx_strand_id
1 'polypeptide(L)'
;GIDSSSSSTLEISKGGVAVHTYDLSTFGGDSERLAEKMQADGYDAVYDKDTNAITFKATDVDGMEATGANDTSGFTIGGQAVATTAGSLSVSAELNLSSASKIGVSGNTANEVLGTGNAAVQSTGGASSLTSVDSLDISGVDSSGAQNAIKAIDAALAQIDSSRASLGAVQNRFSHTISNLANVAENVSASRSRIQDTDFASETAHMTKNQILQQAGTTILSQANQIPQAAVSLLG
;
A
#
# COMPACT_ATOMS: atom_id res chain seq x y z
N GLY A 1 4.80 44.10 -9.86
CA GLY A 1 6.09 44.79 -9.68
C GLY A 1 6.13 45.33 -8.28
N ILE A 2 6.92 46.37 -8.06
CA ILE A 2 7.00 47.08 -6.80
C ILE A 2 6.50 48.51 -6.97
N ASP A 3 6.10 49.14 -5.87
CA ASP A 3 5.77 50.56 -5.78
C ASP A 3 6.56 51.25 -4.66
N SER A 4 6.36 52.55 -4.48
CA SER A 4 7.08 53.35 -3.49
C SER A 4 6.77 52.99 -2.03
N SER A 5 5.74 52.18 -1.79
CA SER A 5 5.34 51.67 -0.49
C SER A 5 5.76 50.22 -0.24
N SER A 6 6.27 49.52 -1.26
CA SER A 6 6.78 48.16 -1.13
C SER A 6 7.90 48.08 -0.10
N SER A 7 7.69 47.26 0.94
CA SER A 7 8.64 47.06 2.04
C SER A 7 8.93 45.59 2.34
N SER A 8 8.52 44.70 1.43
CA SER A 8 8.82 43.28 1.51
C SER A 8 10.28 42.98 1.16
N THR A 9 10.80 41.88 1.66
CA THR A 9 12.08 41.29 1.22
C THR A 9 11.78 40.05 0.40
N LEU A 10 12.40 39.91 -0.77
CA LEU A 10 12.37 38.71 -1.59
C LEU A 10 13.69 37.96 -1.43
N GLU A 11 13.63 36.70 -1.01
CA GLU A 11 14.77 35.81 -0.84
C GLU A 11 14.68 34.64 -1.82
N ILE A 12 15.83 34.28 -2.38
CA ILE A 12 15.99 33.10 -3.23
C ILE A 12 17.04 32.20 -2.58
N SER A 13 16.69 30.94 -2.31
CA SER A 13 17.51 30.02 -1.53
C SER A 13 17.96 28.79 -2.31
N LYS A 14 19.12 28.24 -1.94
CA LYS A 14 19.70 27.01 -2.49
C LYS A 14 20.52 26.29 -1.42
N GLY A 15 20.37 24.98 -1.30
CA GLY A 15 20.95 24.20 -0.20
C GLY A 15 20.44 24.64 1.18
N GLY A 16 19.24 25.21 1.26
CA GLY A 16 18.69 25.79 2.49
C GLY A 16 19.35 27.09 2.97
N VAL A 17 20.13 27.77 2.12
CA VAL A 17 20.77 29.07 2.41
C VAL A 17 20.30 30.12 1.42
N ALA A 18 20.03 31.34 1.90
CA ALA A 18 19.77 32.52 1.07
C ALA A 18 20.95 32.77 0.11
N VAL A 19 20.74 32.63 -1.20
CA VAL A 19 21.75 32.94 -2.22
C VAL A 19 21.66 34.40 -2.62
N HIS A 20 20.44 34.91 -2.81
CA HIS A 20 20.19 36.31 -3.12
C HIS A 20 19.00 36.83 -2.33
N THR A 21 19.15 38.05 -1.80
CA THR A 21 18.15 38.75 -1.00
C THR A 21 17.95 40.14 -1.56
N TYR A 22 16.69 40.49 -1.83
CA TYR A 22 16.28 41.78 -2.38
C TYR A 22 15.35 42.48 -1.39
N ASP A 23 15.84 43.51 -0.73
CA ASP A 23 15.00 44.41 0.06
C ASP A 23 14.31 45.39 -0.88
N LEU A 24 13.01 45.19 -1.10
CA LEU A 24 12.22 45.95 -2.08
C LEU A 24 12.08 47.44 -1.69
N SER A 25 12.25 47.79 -0.41
CA SER A 25 12.18 49.18 0.05
C SER A 25 13.32 50.04 -0.51
N THR A 26 14.47 49.42 -0.78
CA THR A 26 15.65 50.11 -1.33
C THR A 26 15.46 50.51 -2.80
N PHE A 27 14.50 49.89 -3.49
CA PHE A 27 14.22 50.13 -4.88
C PHE A 27 13.24 51.30 -5.11
N GLY A 28 12.47 51.71 -4.08
CA GLY A 28 11.64 52.91 -4.12
C GLY A 28 10.52 52.89 -5.18
N GLY A 29 10.05 51.69 -5.56
CA GLY A 29 9.06 51.49 -6.62
C GLY A 29 9.63 51.34 -8.03
N ASP A 30 10.95 51.43 -8.19
CA ASP A 30 11.62 51.25 -9.47
C ASP A 30 11.77 49.76 -9.82
N SER A 31 10.74 49.23 -10.49
CA SER A 31 10.67 47.83 -10.92
C SER A 31 11.68 47.49 -12.02
N GLU A 32 12.10 48.47 -12.83
CA GLU A 32 13.11 48.29 -13.87
C GLU A 32 14.48 48.07 -13.22
N ARG A 33 14.84 48.90 -12.23
CA ARG A 33 16.09 48.76 -11.46
C ARG A 33 16.16 47.44 -10.70
N LEU A 34 15.03 46.95 -10.18
CA LEU A 34 14.98 45.62 -9.56
C LEU A 34 15.23 44.53 -10.58
N ALA A 35 14.59 44.57 -11.75
CA ALA A 35 14.80 43.58 -12.81
C ALA A 35 16.25 43.57 -13.31
N GLU A 36 16.88 44.73 -13.50
CA GLU A 36 18.30 44.85 -13.85
C GLU A 36 19.20 44.22 -12.79
N LYS A 37 18.91 44.43 -11.50
CA LYS A 37 19.68 43.80 -10.42
C LYS A 37 19.55 42.28 -10.45
N MET A 38 18.34 41.76 -10.68
CA MET A 38 18.11 40.31 -10.81
C MET A 38 18.83 39.71 -12.03
N GLN A 39 18.87 40.43 -13.15
CA GLN A 39 19.66 40.01 -14.32
C GLN A 39 21.17 39.98 -14.01
N ALA A 40 21.68 40.97 -13.29
CA ALA A 40 23.07 40.99 -12.86
C ALA A 40 23.43 39.83 -11.92
N ASP A 41 22.46 39.36 -11.12
CA ASP A 41 22.59 38.20 -10.23
C ASP A 41 22.36 36.86 -10.96
N GLY A 42 22.12 36.89 -12.28
CA GLY A 42 22.05 35.70 -13.14
C GLY A 42 20.65 35.15 -13.39
N TYR A 43 19.60 35.86 -12.99
CA TYR A 43 18.21 35.48 -13.23
C TYR A 43 17.70 36.02 -14.58
N ASP A 44 16.90 35.23 -15.29
CA ASP A 44 16.21 35.69 -16.51
C ASP A 44 15.00 36.54 -16.11
N ALA A 45 15.24 37.78 -15.71
CA ALA A 45 14.23 38.74 -15.25
C ALA A 45 13.85 39.72 -16.36
N VAL A 46 12.55 39.95 -16.56
CA VAL A 46 11.99 40.86 -17.56
C VAL A 46 11.00 41.80 -16.87
N TYR A 47 11.20 43.10 -17.03
CA TYR A 47 10.25 44.13 -16.61
C TYR A 47 9.28 44.46 -17.74
N ASP A 48 7.98 44.43 -17.45
CA ASP A 48 6.92 44.88 -18.34
C ASP A 48 6.40 46.25 -17.86
N LYS A 49 6.69 47.29 -18.66
CA LYS A 49 6.29 48.67 -18.41
C LYS A 49 4.78 48.90 -18.42
N ASP A 50 4.01 48.09 -19.15
CA ASP A 50 2.57 48.31 -19.35
C ASP A 50 1.76 47.74 -18.19
N THR A 51 2.26 46.68 -17.57
CA THR A 51 1.63 46.02 -16.42
C THR A 51 2.33 46.31 -15.09
N ASN A 52 3.46 47.03 -15.13
CA ASN A 52 4.38 47.22 -14.00
C ASN A 52 4.74 45.87 -13.33
N ALA A 53 4.90 44.82 -14.12
CA ALA A 53 5.18 43.46 -13.64
C ALA A 53 6.64 43.08 -13.89
N ILE A 54 7.19 42.26 -12.98
CA ILE A 54 8.50 41.64 -13.18
C ILE A 54 8.24 40.14 -13.28
N THR A 55 8.62 39.54 -14.40
CA THR A 55 8.63 38.09 -14.57
C THR A 55 10.07 37.64 -14.54
N PHE A 56 10.42 36.69 -13.67
CA PHE A 56 11.77 36.14 -13.64
C PHE A 56 11.76 34.63 -13.50
N LYS A 57 12.82 33.98 -14.02
CA LYS A 57 13.07 32.56 -13.81
C LYS A 57 14.31 32.35 -12.97
N ALA A 58 14.14 31.63 -11.87
CA ALA A 58 15.23 31.10 -11.07
C ALA A 58 15.35 29.59 -11.33
N THR A 59 16.45 29.17 -11.95
CA THR A 59 16.79 27.76 -12.12
C THR A 59 17.76 27.34 -11.02
N ASP A 60 17.73 26.06 -10.64
CA ASP A 60 18.68 25.49 -9.65
C ASP A 60 18.63 26.18 -8.27
N VAL A 61 17.41 26.49 -7.82
CA VAL A 61 17.10 27.03 -6.49
C VAL A 61 16.09 26.11 -5.80
N ASP A 62 16.12 26.05 -4.48
CA ASP A 62 15.22 25.20 -3.68
C ASP A 62 13.85 25.86 -3.52
N GLY A 63 13.83 27.20 -3.51
CA GLY A 63 12.62 27.98 -3.37
C GLY A 63 12.86 29.48 -3.42
N MET A 64 11.74 30.19 -3.45
CA MET A 64 11.69 31.63 -3.29
C MET A 64 10.73 31.95 -2.14
N GLU A 65 11.13 32.88 -1.28
CA GLU A 65 10.37 33.29 -0.12
C GLU A 65 10.26 34.81 -0.14
N ALA A 66 9.07 35.32 0.14
CA ALA A 66 8.88 36.75 0.38
C ALA A 66 8.39 36.99 1.80
N THR A 67 9.12 37.86 2.50
CA THR A 67 8.92 38.13 3.93
C THR A 67 8.91 39.65 4.14
N GLY A 68 7.84 40.20 4.70
CA GLY A 68 7.79 41.62 5.05
C GLY A 68 6.40 42.24 4.96
N ALA A 69 6.21 43.30 5.75
CA ALA A 69 4.93 43.73 6.31
C ALA A 69 4.17 44.78 5.46
N ASN A 70 2.83 44.77 5.62
CA ASN A 70 1.87 45.83 5.24
C ASN A 70 1.74 46.26 3.77
N ASP A 71 2.36 45.59 2.79
CA ASP A 71 1.99 45.84 1.39
C ASP A 71 0.62 45.18 1.13
N THR A 72 -0.42 46.00 1.12
CA THR A 72 -1.82 45.51 1.20
C THR A 72 -2.27 44.90 -0.13
N SER A 73 -1.54 45.06 -1.23
CA SER A 73 -1.96 44.57 -2.56
C SER A 73 -0.87 44.47 -3.64
N GLY A 74 0.36 44.95 -3.43
CA GLY A 74 1.30 45.16 -4.54
C GLY A 74 2.12 43.94 -4.98
N PHE A 75 2.55 43.10 -4.02
CA PHE A 75 3.53 42.04 -4.29
C PHE A 75 2.86 40.66 -4.38
N THR A 76 2.87 40.08 -5.58
CA THR A 76 2.34 38.73 -5.87
C THR A 76 3.44 37.84 -6.41
N ILE A 77 3.43 36.56 -6.02
CA ILE A 77 4.28 35.51 -6.61
C ILE A 77 3.34 34.47 -7.23
N GLY A 78 3.49 34.19 -8.53
CA GLY A 78 2.64 33.22 -9.22
C GLY A 78 1.14 33.58 -9.23
N GLY A 79 0.80 34.87 -9.14
CA GLY A 79 -0.58 35.35 -9.10
C GLY A 79 -1.23 35.35 -7.71
N GLN A 80 -0.54 34.87 -6.67
CA GLN A 80 -1.02 34.88 -5.29
C GLN A 80 -0.37 36.04 -4.50
N ALA A 81 -1.18 36.80 -3.77
CA ALA A 81 -0.69 37.88 -2.90
C ALA A 81 0.05 37.33 -1.68
N VAL A 82 1.18 37.96 -1.32
CA VAL A 82 1.91 37.65 -0.09
C VAL A 82 1.11 38.23 1.10
N ALA A 83 0.75 37.39 2.07
CA ALA A 83 -0.22 37.74 3.10
C ALA A 83 0.27 38.85 4.05
N THR A 84 -0.66 39.73 4.45
CA THR A 84 -0.40 41.00 5.16
C THR A 84 0.05 40.86 6.62
N THR A 85 0.06 39.65 7.20
CA THR A 85 0.39 39.41 8.62
C THR A 85 1.49 38.37 8.73
N ALA A 86 2.75 38.81 8.77
CA ALA A 86 3.94 38.00 9.11
C ALA A 86 3.97 36.58 8.51
N GLY A 87 3.39 36.42 7.31
CA GLY A 87 3.22 35.14 6.65
C GLY A 87 4.12 35.13 5.44
N SER A 88 5.06 34.20 5.39
CA SER A 88 5.85 34.02 4.19
C SER A 88 5.05 33.25 3.14
N LEU A 89 5.17 33.69 1.88
CA LEU A 89 4.70 32.93 0.73
C LEU A 89 5.91 32.20 0.13
N SER A 90 6.00 30.90 0.37
CA SER A 90 7.02 30.05 -0.24
C SER A 90 6.45 29.40 -1.50
N VAL A 91 7.05 29.64 -2.67
CA VAL A 91 6.85 28.78 -3.84
C VAL A 91 7.95 27.74 -3.82
N SER A 92 7.61 26.54 -3.32
CA SER A 92 8.51 25.39 -3.24
C SER A 92 8.25 24.42 -4.38
N ALA A 93 9.24 23.58 -4.70
CA ALA A 93 9.09 22.45 -5.62
C ALA A 93 7.92 21.54 -5.21
N GLU A 94 7.15 21.06 -6.19
CA GLU A 94 6.02 20.18 -5.96
C GLU A 94 6.48 18.81 -5.42
N LEU A 95 6.08 18.49 -4.20
CA LEU A 95 6.35 17.20 -3.58
C LEU A 95 5.24 16.19 -3.97
N ASN A 96 5.52 15.36 -4.97
CA ASN A 96 4.60 14.34 -5.47
C ASN A 96 4.76 13.01 -4.71
N LEU A 97 3.78 12.63 -3.88
CA LEU A 97 3.74 11.39 -3.11
C LEU A 97 2.71 10.41 -3.70
N SER A 98 3.16 9.26 -4.24
CA SER A 98 2.27 8.22 -4.79
C SER A 98 2.55 6.85 -4.17
N SER A 99 1.52 6.15 -3.68
CA SER A 99 1.65 4.75 -3.26
C SER A 99 0.31 4.02 -3.36
N ALA A 100 0.35 2.70 -3.57
CA ALA A 100 -0.84 1.83 -3.54
C ALA A 100 -1.38 1.59 -2.10
N SER A 101 -0.76 2.16 -1.08
CA SER A 101 -1.12 2.02 0.34
C SER A 101 -1.12 3.39 1.05
N LYS A 102 -1.14 3.42 2.38
CA LYS A 102 -1.02 4.68 3.14
C LYS A 102 0.42 5.18 3.11
N ILE A 103 0.63 6.46 2.79
CA ILE A 103 1.92 7.11 2.95
C ILE A 103 1.95 7.76 4.33
N GLY A 104 2.87 7.30 5.18
CA GLY A 104 3.15 7.93 6.47
C GLY A 104 4.36 8.84 6.33
N VAL A 105 4.17 10.14 6.53
CA VAL A 105 5.28 11.08 6.76
C VAL A 105 5.43 11.25 8.27
N SER A 106 6.60 10.93 8.82
CA SER A 106 6.87 11.00 10.25
C SER A 106 8.28 11.51 10.51
N GLY A 107 8.45 12.26 11.59
CA GLY A 107 9.71 12.91 11.96
C GLY A 107 9.44 14.24 12.67
N ASN A 108 10.36 14.69 13.51
CA ASN A 108 10.16 15.88 14.35
C ASN A 108 9.92 17.16 13.53
N THR A 109 10.44 17.22 12.30
CA THR A 109 10.32 18.36 11.39
C THR A 109 9.22 18.19 10.34
N ALA A 110 8.52 17.05 10.31
CA ALA A 110 7.46 16.79 9.32
C ALA A 110 6.30 17.78 9.46
N ASN A 111 5.97 18.16 10.70
CA ASN A 111 4.94 19.17 11.00
C ASN A 111 5.38 20.60 10.64
N GLU A 112 6.69 20.88 10.62
CA GLU A 112 7.24 22.18 10.22
C GLU A 112 7.20 22.34 8.69
N VAL A 113 7.45 21.25 7.95
CA VAL A 113 7.44 21.23 6.47
C VAL A 113 6.02 21.15 5.89
N LEU A 114 5.11 20.42 6.53
CA LEU A 114 3.74 20.20 6.04
C LEU A 114 2.68 21.12 6.68
N GLY A 115 3.06 21.84 7.75
CA GLY A 115 2.22 22.78 8.47
C GLY A 115 1.16 22.14 9.37
N THR A 116 0.85 22.79 10.50
CA THR A 116 -0.31 22.47 11.34
C THR A 116 -1.06 23.74 11.74
N GLY A 117 -2.38 23.79 11.51
CA GLY A 117 -3.26 24.92 11.87
C GLY A 117 -3.60 25.87 10.70
N ASN A 118 -4.24 27.02 10.99
CA ASN A 118 -4.67 28.03 10.00
C ASN A 118 -3.53 28.71 9.21
N ALA A 119 -2.28 28.42 9.54
CA ALA A 119 -1.06 28.81 8.83
C ALA A 119 -0.31 27.58 8.27
N ALA A 120 -0.98 26.44 8.13
CA ALA A 120 -0.50 25.38 7.26
C ALA A 120 -0.28 25.96 5.86
N VAL A 121 0.58 25.33 5.06
CA VAL A 121 0.45 25.43 3.60
C VAL A 121 -1.02 25.14 3.33
N GLN A 122 -1.80 26.20 3.07
CA GLN A 122 -3.18 26.05 2.65
C GLN A 122 -3.08 25.08 1.50
N SER A 123 -3.80 23.97 1.59
CA SER A 123 -3.88 22.96 0.53
C SER A 123 -4.45 23.62 -0.72
N THR A 124 -3.64 24.42 -1.41
CA THR A 124 -3.88 24.95 -2.75
C THR A 124 -3.41 23.92 -3.78
N GLY A 125 -2.73 22.85 -3.34
CA GLY A 125 -2.47 21.63 -4.12
C GLY A 125 -3.30 20.46 -3.59
N GLY A 126 -4.39 20.16 -4.29
CA GLY A 126 -5.14 18.89 -4.32
C GLY A 126 -5.26 18.08 -3.02
N ALA A 127 -6.47 18.03 -2.45
CA ALA A 127 -6.85 16.87 -1.66
C ALA A 127 -6.50 15.58 -2.43
N SER A 128 -5.89 14.58 -1.78
CA SER A 128 -5.68 13.26 -2.39
C SER A 128 -7.05 12.69 -2.75
N SER A 129 -7.45 12.91 -4.00
CA SER A 129 -8.65 12.36 -4.59
C SER A 129 -8.27 11.10 -5.31
N LEU A 130 -9.09 10.06 -5.18
CA LEU A 130 -8.98 8.88 -6.02
C LEU A 130 -9.19 9.35 -7.47
N THR A 131 -8.13 9.33 -8.29
CA THR A 131 -8.26 9.52 -9.72
C THR A 131 -8.89 8.27 -10.30
N SER A 132 -10.15 8.39 -10.72
CA SER A 132 -10.83 7.31 -11.46
C SER A 132 -10.08 7.07 -12.75
N VAL A 133 -9.83 5.80 -13.13
CA VAL A 133 -9.19 5.43 -14.40
C VAL A 133 -9.89 6.06 -15.60
N ASP A 134 -11.21 6.27 -15.49
CA ASP A 134 -12.06 6.92 -16.50
C ASP A 134 -11.73 8.40 -16.74
N SER A 135 -11.16 9.08 -15.75
CA SER A 135 -10.86 10.52 -15.78
C SER A 135 -9.45 10.85 -16.28
N LEU A 136 -8.62 9.86 -16.63
CA LEU A 136 -7.25 10.11 -17.05
C LEU A 136 -7.17 10.45 -18.54
N ASP A 137 -6.65 11.64 -18.82
CA ASP A 137 -6.40 12.10 -20.18
C ASP A 137 -5.09 11.50 -20.72
N ILE A 138 -5.24 10.60 -21.69
CA ILE A 138 -4.15 9.95 -22.44
C ILE A 138 -4.01 10.51 -23.86
N SER A 139 -4.72 11.59 -24.20
CA SER A 139 -4.73 12.17 -25.55
C SER A 139 -3.36 12.71 -26.00
N GLY A 140 -2.45 12.95 -25.04
CA GLY A 140 -1.10 13.45 -25.30
C GLY A 140 -1.01 14.95 -25.53
N VAL A 141 -2.13 15.68 -25.37
CA VAL A 141 -2.18 17.16 -25.46
C VAL A 141 -1.44 17.80 -24.28
N ASP A 142 -1.47 17.14 -23.11
CA ASP A 142 -0.66 17.47 -21.95
C ASP A 142 0.25 16.29 -21.55
N SER A 143 1.56 16.51 -21.61
CA SER A 143 2.57 15.53 -21.21
C SER A 143 2.50 15.15 -19.71
N SER A 144 1.93 16.01 -18.87
CA SER A 144 1.75 15.76 -17.44
C SER A 144 0.60 14.77 -17.19
N GLY A 145 -0.51 14.92 -17.92
CA GLY A 145 -1.66 14.01 -17.87
C GLY A 145 -1.31 12.58 -18.26
N ALA A 146 -0.55 12.40 -19.35
CA ALA A 146 -0.11 11.08 -19.81
C ALA A 146 0.82 10.38 -18.79
N GLN A 147 1.74 11.11 -18.15
CA GLN A 147 2.62 10.54 -17.12
C GLN A 147 1.84 10.16 -15.85
N ASN A 148 0.86 10.97 -15.46
CA ASN A 148 -0.04 10.64 -14.36
C ASN A 148 -0.91 9.41 -14.69
N ALA A 149 -1.30 9.24 -15.95
CA ALA A 149 -1.99 8.06 -16.44
C ALA A 149 -1.19 6.77 -16.27
N ILE A 150 0.07 6.79 -16.68
CA ILE A 150 0.98 5.65 -16.51
C ILE A 150 1.11 5.30 -15.02
N LYS A 151 1.36 6.28 -14.15
CA LYS A 151 1.50 6.05 -12.70
C LYS A 151 0.25 5.43 -12.08
N ALA A 152 -0.94 5.90 -12.45
CA ALA A 152 -2.21 5.35 -11.95
C ALA A 152 -2.43 3.90 -12.41
N ILE A 153 -2.13 3.61 -13.68
CA ILE A 153 -2.23 2.26 -14.25
C ILE A 153 -1.23 1.31 -13.57
N ASP A 154 0.02 1.74 -13.37
CA ASP A 154 1.04 0.94 -12.69
C ASP A 154 0.63 0.59 -11.26
N ALA A 155 0.05 1.55 -10.52
CA ALA A 155 -0.48 1.31 -9.18
C ALA A 155 -1.65 0.31 -9.20
N ALA A 156 -2.56 0.42 -10.18
CA ALA A 156 -3.66 -0.52 -10.35
C ALA A 156 -3.18 -1.94 -10.70
N LEU A 157 -2.18 -2.06 -11.59
CA LEU A 157 -1.56 -3.34 -11.95
C LEU A 157 -0.87 -3.98 -10.74
N ALA A 158 -0.13 -3.21 -9.96
CA ALA A 158 0.50 -3.70 -8.73
C ALA A 158 -0.53 -4.27 -7.74
N GLN A 159 -1.71 -3.64 -7.64
CA GLN A 159 -2.81 -4.13 -6.79
C GLN A 159 -3.42 -5.44 -7.32
N ILE A 160 -3.60 -5.56 -8.65
CA ILE A 160 -4.07 -6.78 -9.30
C ILE A 160 -3.06 -7.92 -9.09
N ASP A 161 -1.78 -7.65 -9.29
CA ASP A 161 -0.72 -8.66 -9.13
C ASP A 161 -0.61 -9.14 -7.68
N SER A 162 -0.74 -8.24 -6.70
CA SER A 162 -0.83 -8.59 -5.28
C SER A 162 -2.02 -9.52 -4.99
N SER A 163 -3.18 -9.24 -5.59
CA SER A 163 -4.38 -10.08 -5.46
C SER A 163 -4.18 -11.45 -6.12
N ARG A 164 -3.56 -11.51 -7.31
CA ARG A 164 -3.23 -12.77 -8.01
C ARG A 164 -2.21 -13.60 -7.24
N ALA A 165 -1.20 -12.97 -6.65
CA ALA A 165 -0.21 -13.65 -5.81
C ALA A 165 -0.88 -14.29 -4.58
N SER A 166 -1.80 -13.56 -3.93
CA SER A 166 -2.58 -14.07 -2.80
C SER A 166 -3.46 -15.27 -3.19
N LEU A 167 -4.15 -15.18 -4.34
CA LEU A 167 -4.93 -16.30 -4.87
C LEU A 167 -4.05 -17.52 -5.21
N GLY A 168 -2.87 -17.30 -5.80
CA GLY A 168 -1.90 -18.37 -6.08
C GLY A 168 -1.41 -19.06 -4.80
N ALA A 169 -1.14 -18.29 -3.74
CA ALA A 169 -0.78 -18.85 -2.44
C ALA A 169 -1.90 -19.73 -1.85
N VAL A 170 -3.15 -19.28 -1.96
CA VAL A 170 -4.33 -20.05 -1.53
C VAL A 170 -4.49 -21.34 -2.35
N GLN A 171 -4.29 -21.29 -3.67
CA GLN A 171 -4.32 -22.49 -4.52
C GLN A 171 -3.24 -23.52 -4.12
N ASN A 172 -2.01 -23.08 -3.85
CA ASN A 172 -0.95 -23.96 -3.35
C ASN A 172 -1.36 -24.61 -2.02
N ARG A 173 -1.91 -23.84 -1.09
CA ARG A 173 -2.39 -24.36 0.19
C ARG A 173 -3.51 -25.38 0.00
N PHE A 174 -4.46 -25.16 -0.91
CA PHE A 174 -5.50 -26.15 -1.21
C PHE A 174 -4.92 -27.43 -1.81
N SER A 175 -3.99 -27.31 -2.77
CA SER A 175 -3.32 -28.47 -3.37
C SER A 175 -2.63 -29.34 -2.31
N HIS A 176 -1.82 -28.72 -1.43
CA HIS A 176 -1.17 -29.43 -0.34
C HIS A 176 -2.16 -30.05 0.65
N THR A 177 -3.24 -29.33 0.98
CA THR A 177 -4.28 -29.85 1.89
C THR A 177 -4.98 -31.06 1.29
N ILE A 178 -5.30 -31.02 -0.01
CA ILE A 178 -5.94 -32.13 -0.73
C ILE A 178 -5.02 -33.35 -0.76
N SER A 179 -3.75 -33.17 -1.14
CA SER A 179 -2.78 -34.29 -1.16
C SER A 179 -2.59 -34.89 0.23
N ASN A 180 -2.51 -34.06 1.28
CA ASN A 180 -2.43 -34.55 2.66
C ASN A 180 -3.70 -35.30 3.07
N LEU A 181 -4.89 -34.76 2.75
CA LEU A 181 -6.16 -35.40 3.07
C LEU A 181 -6.34 -36.73 2.33
N ALA A 182 -5.89 -36.83 1.08
CA ALA A 182 -5.89 -38.08 0.32
C ALA A 182 -5.01 -39.15 1.00
N ASN A 183 -3.79 -38.79 1.43
CA ASN A 183 -2.92 -39.69 2.19
C ASN A 183 -3.56 -40.12 3.52
N VAL A 184 -4.19 -39.19 4.24
CA VAL A 184 -4.88 -39.51 5.49
C VAL A 184 -6.06 -40.45 5.24
N ALA A 185 -6.86 -40.20 4.20
CA ALA A 185 -7.99 -41.05 3.83
C ALA A 185 -7.55 -42.47 3.47
N GLU A 186 -6.45 -42.63 2.73
CA GLU A 186 -5.87 -43.93 2.40
C GLU A 186 -5.39 -44.69 3.64
N ASN A 187 -4.67 -44.01 4.54
CA ASN A 187 -4.21 -44.60 5.79
C ASN A 187 -5.36 -45.01 6.72
N VAL A 188 -6.41 -44.19 6.81
CA VAL A 188 -7.62 -44.49 7.60
C VAL A 188 -8.37 -45.67 6.99
N SER A 189 -8.53 -45.70 5.67
CA SER A 189 -9.16 -46.82 4.96
C SER A 189 -8.40 -48.14 5.18
N ALA A 190 -7.07 -48.11 5.04
CA ALA A 190 -6.21 -49.28 5.28
C ALA A 190 -6.26 -49.76 6.74
N SER A 191 -6.31 -48.82 7.70
CA SER A 191 -6.44 -49.16 9.13
C SER A 191 -7.80 -49.77 9.42
N ARG A 192 -8.88 -49.22 8.84
CA ARG A 192 -10.24 -49.75 8.98
C ARG A 192 -10.37 -51.13 8.37
N SER A 193 -9.78 -51.38 7.19
CA SER A 193 -9.75 -52.72 6.58
C SER A 193 -9.09 -53.73 7.50
N ARG A 194 -7.91 -53.41 8.07
CA ARG A 194 -7.22 -54.32 8.99
C ARG A 194 -8.04 -54.64 10.24
N ILE A 195 -8.73 -53.65 10.81
CA ILE A 195 -9.60 -53.89 11.97
C ILE A 195 -10.75 -54.81 11.57
N GLN A 196 -11.48 -54.48 10.49
CA GLN A 196 -12.61 -55.28 10.01
C GLN A 196 -12.20 -56.70 9.63
N ASP A 197 -11.09 -56.88 8.92
CA ASP A 197 -10.60 -58.19 8.49
C ASP A 197 -10.16 -59.03 9.69
N THR A 198 -9.55 -58.42 10.72
CA THR A 198 -9.16 -59.11 11.95
C THR A 198 -10.37 -59.53 12.78
N ASP A 199 -11.37 -58.65 12.91
CA ASP A 199 -12.62 -58.94 13.59
C ASP A 199 -13.37 -60.09 12.90
N PHE A 200 -13.43 -60.07 11.56
CA PHE A 200 -14.05 -61.12 10.77
C PHE A 200 -13.33 -62.46 10.92
N ALA A 201 -11.99 -62.46 10.92
CA ALA A 201 -11.19 -63.65 11.13
C ALA A 201 -11.41 -64.24 12.53
N SER A 202 -11.47 -63.40 13.57
CA SER A 202 -11.75 -63.82 14.95
C SER A 202 -13.15 -64.42 15.10
N GLU A 203 -14.18 -63.75 14.57
CA GLU A 203 -15.57 -64.24 14.63
C GLU A 203 -15.73 -65.56 13.86
N THR A 204 -15.10 -65.66 12.69
CA THR A 204 -15.10 -66.91 11.90
C THR A 204 -14.43 -68.04 12.67
N ALA A 205 -13.27 -67.79 13.31
CA ALA A 205 -12.59 -68.78 14.14
C ALA A 205 -13.45 -69.22 15.34
N HIS A 206 -14.16 -68.28 15.98
CA HIS A 206 -15.11 -68.58 17.05
C HIS A 206 -16.31 -69.41 16.55
N MET A 207 -16.88 -69.05 15.40
CA MET A 207 -17.95 -69.81 14.76
C MET A 207 -17.50 -71.24 14.43
N THR A 208 -16.34 -71.40 13.79
CA THR A 208 -15.78 -72.72 13.47
C THR A 208 -15.48 -73.53 14.75
N LYS A 209 -14.92 -72.92 15.78
CA LYS A 209 -14.70 -73.57 17.08
C LYS A 209 -16.02 -74.07 17.69
N ASN A 210 -17.06 -73.25 17.65
CA ASN A 210 -18.38 -73.61 18.16
C ASN A 210 -19.02 -74.74 17.35
N GLN A 211 -18.90 -74.72 16.02
CA GLN A 211 -19.36 -75.80 15.15
C GLN A 211 -18.63 -77.13 15.42
N ILE A 212 -17.31 -77.09 15.59
CA ILE A 212 -16.51 -78.27 15.95
C ILE A 212 -16.91 -78.79 17.33
N LEU A 213 -17.10 -77.92 18.32
CA LEU A 213 -17.56 -78.32 19.65
C LEU A 213 -18.96 -78.94 19.62
N GLN A 214 -19.86 -78.43 18.79
CA GLN A 214 -21.19 -79.02 18.61
C GLN A 214 -21.10 -80.42 17.96
N GLN A 215 -20.30 -80.60 16.92
CA GLN A 215 -20.09 -81.91 16.27
C GLN A 215 -19.34 -82.91 17.16
N ALA A 216 -18.35 -82.45 17.91
CA ALA A 216 -17.64 -83.27 18.90
C ALA A 216 -18.55 -83.62 20.08
N GLY A 217 -19.38 -82.68 20.55
CA GLY A 217 -20.35 -82.89 21.61
C GLY A 217 -21.39 -83.96 21.25
N THR A 218 -21.93 -83.95 20.04
CA THR A 218 -22.86 -84.99 19.58
C THR A 218 -22.16 -86.34 19.40
N THR A 219 -20.94 -86.36 18.87
CA THR A 219 -20.16 -87.60 18.71
C THR A 219 -19.78 -88.19 20.07
N ILE A 220 -19.26 -87.39 20.99
CA ILE A 220 -18.93 -87.81 22.36
C ILE A 220 -20.18 -88.26 23.10
N LEU A 221 -21.32 -87.55 22.97
CA LEU A 221 -22.58 -87.97 23.58
C LEU A 221 -23.06 -89.31 23.00
N SER A 222 -22.92 -89.53 21.68
CA SER A 222 -23.26 -90.80 21.06
C SER A 222 -22.36 -91.95 21.54
N GLN A 223 -21.05 -91.69 21.69
CA GLN A 223 -20.07 -92.65 22.20
C GLN A 223 -20.32 -92.95 23.69
N ALA A 224 -20.58 -91.92 24.49
CA ALA A 224 -20.88 -92.01 25.91
C ALA A 224 -22.20 -92.74 26.17
N ASN A 225 -23.19 -92.67 25.27
CA ASN A 225 -24.42 -93.44 25.37
C ASN A 225 -24.23 -94.93 25.00
N GLN A 226 -23.23 -95.26 24.18
CA GLN A 226 -22.91 -96.65 23.82
C GLN A 226 -22.11 -97.39 24.92
N ILE A 227 -21.28 -96.68 25.69
CA ILE A 227 -20.46 -97.27 26.76
C ILE A 227 -21.29 -97.99 27.85
N PRO A 228 -22.39 -97.42 28.38
CA PRO A 228 -23.25 -98.09 29.36
C PRO A 228 -23.92 -99.36 28.80
N GLN A 229 -24.33 -99.36 27.53
CA GLN A 229 -24.95 -100.54 26.91
C GLN A 229 -23.93 -101.67 26.73
N ALA A 230 -22.69 -101.35 26.36
CA ALA A 230 -21.62 -102.33 26.31
C ALA A 230 -21.28 -102.89 27.71
N ALA A 231 -21.32 -102.07 28.75
CA ALA A 231 -21.09 -102.50 30.12
C ALA A 231 -22.21 -103.42 30.67
N VAL A 232 -23.47 -103.14 30.35
CA VAL A 232 -24.60 -104.01 30.73
C VAL A 232 -24.56 -105.34 29.96
N SER A 233 -24.13 -105.34 28.69
CA SER A 233 -23.90 -106.57 27.92
C SER A 233 -22.77 -107.46 28.47
N LEU A 234 -21.89 -106.91 29.31
CA LEU A 234 -20.80 -107.66 29.97
C LEU A 234 -21.16 -108.12 31.39
N LEU A 235 -22.30 -107.67 31.93
CA LEU A 235 -22.80 -108.01 33.27
C LEU A 235 -24.09 -108.86 33.24
N GLY A 236 -24.74 -108.98 32.09
CA GLY A 236 -25.95 -109.78 31.86
C GLY A 236 -25.68 -111.16 31.29
#